data_AF-A0A2A3EJB1-F1
#
_entry.id   AF-A0A2A3EJB1-F1
#
_cell.length_a   1.000
_cell.length_b   1.000
_cell.length_c   1.000
_cell.angle_alpha   90.00
_cell.angle_beta   90.00
_cell.angle_gamma   90.00
#
_symmetry.space_group_name_H-M   'P 1'
#
loop_
_entity.id
_entity.type
_entity.pdbx_description
1 polymer ?
#
loop_
_entity_poly.entity_id
_entity_poly.type
_entity_poly.pdbx_seq_one_letter_code
_entity_poly.pdbx_strand_id
1 'polypeptide(L)'
;MDSMDEDMFALSDDELPISTSKCNPVEEHLMKQLSDVQTRIQKTKNDIKEIQDMTKHALESLYNQALYGKNITLDCDSDLYTIDGQPVIKKIKHKSDSCEYMVIKSNWKYIFSDKWVIGIELMNNSEKQQIKYFLYIIIILYS
;
A
#
# COMPACT_ATOMS: atom_id res chain seq x y z
N MET A 1 45.49 -41.78 -77.81
CA MET A 1 45.76 -40.85 -76.70
C MET A 1 45.23 -39.52 -77.15
N ASP A 2 44.06 -39.12 -76.62
CA ASP A 2 43.53 -37.76 -76.62
C ASP A 2 42.25 -37.83 -75.78
N SER A 3 42.36 -37.47 -74.49
CA SER A 3 41.22 -37.28 -73.58
C SER A 3 41.29 -35.84 -73.09
N MET A 4 40.64 -34.95 -73.84
CA MET A 4 40.37 -33.56 -73.48
C MET A 4 38.85 -33.40 -73.64
N ASP A 5 38.11 -33.98 -72.69
CA ASP A 5 36.71 -33.61 -72.48
C ASP A 5 36.71 -32.48 -71.45
N GLU A 6 36.51 -31.30 -72.01
CA GLU A 6 36.34 -30.00 -71.40
C GLU A 6 35.27 -30.05 -70.30
N ASP A 7 35.65 -29.67 -69.07
CA ASP A 7 34.79 -29.58 -67.89
C ASP A 7 33.60 -28.62 -68.14
N MET A 8 32.51 -29.15 -68.67
CA MET A 8 31.27 -28.43 -69.00
C MET A 8 30.40 -28.14 -67.76
N PHE A 9 30.92 -28.38 -66.54
CA PHE A 9 30.19 -28.24 -65.28
C PHE A 9 30.94 -27.42 -64.22
N ALA A 10 31.82 -26.50 -64.62
CA ALA A 10 32.24 -25.42 -63.72
C ALA A 10 31.07 -24.43 -63.54
N LEU A 11 30.06 -24.84 -62.77
CA LEU A 11 29.02 -23.93 -62.30
C LEU A 11 29.66 -22.99 -61.29
N SER A 12 29.85 -21.76 -61.77
CA SER A 12 30.34 -20.58 -61.06
C SER A 12 29.65 -20.42 -59.71
N ASP A 13 30.48 -20.13 -58.71
CA ASP A 13 30.17 -19.98 -57.29
C ASP A 13 29.52 -18.62 -56.99
N ASP A 14 28.55 -18.19 -57.80
CA ASP A 14 27.96 -16.84 -57.69
C ASP A 14 26.45 -16.88 -57.47
N GLU A 15 26.06 -16.19 -56.40
CA GLU A 15 24.69 -15.85 -55.98
C GLU A 15 23.95 -16.90 -55.12
N LEU A 16 24.49 -17.15 -53.92
CA LEU A 16 23.63 -17.47 -52.78
C LEU A 16 22.59 -16.35 -52.63
N PRO A 17 21.28 -16.65 -52.67
CA PRO A 17 20.27 -15.63 -52.44
C PRO A 17 20.50 -15.08 -51.03
N ILE A 18 20.75 -13.77 -50.96
CA ILE A 18 20.73 -13.00 -49.72
C ILE A 18 19.48 -13.43 -48.98
N SER A 19 19.66 -14.03 -47.80
CA SER A 19 18.58 -14.43 -46.93
C SER A 19 17.86 -13.16 -46.48
N THR A 20 16.93 -12.70 -47.32
CA THR A 20 15.91 -11.76 -46.90
C THR A 20 15.19 -12.48 -45.79
N SER A 21 15.40 -11.99 -44.56
CA SER A 21 14.71 -12.44 -43.36
C SER A 21 13.21 -12.36 -43.67
N LYS A 22 12.65 -13.49 -44.10
CA LYS A 22 11.23 -13.67 -44.37
C LYS A 22 10.58 -13.74 -42.99
N CYS A 23 10.42 -12.57 -42.38
CA CYS A 23 9.83 -12.43 -41.06
C CYS A 23 8.45 -13.08 -41.12
N ASN A 24 8.27 -14.20 -40.43
CA ASN A 24 7.01 -14.91 -40.42
C ASN A 24 6.03 -14.08 -39.60
N PRO A 25 4.91 -13.60 -40.18
CA PRO A 25 3.96 -12.74 -39.46
C PRO A 25 3.37 -13.44 -38.21
N VAL A 26 3.33 -14.77 -38.21
CA VAL A 26 2.90 -15.55 -37.03
C VAL A 26 3.96 -15.49 -35.92
N GLU A 27 5.24 -15.59 -36.28
CA GLU A 27 6.35 -15.52 -35.34
C GLU A 27 6.44 -14.13 -34.69
N GLU A 28 6.30 -13.07 -35.48
CA GLU A 28 6.26 -11.69 -34.97
C GLU A 28 5.07 -11.49 -34.00
N HIS A 29 3.89 -12.02 -34.36
CA HIS A 29 2.72 -11.95 -33.49
C HIS A 29 2.94 -12.66 -32.15
N LEU A 30 3.53 -13.86 -32.17
CA LEU A 30 3.84 -14.62 -30.96
C LEU A 30 4.89 -13.92 -30.09
N MET A 31 5.94 -13.37 -30.69
CA MET A 31 6.96 -12.59 -29.98
C MET A 31 6.37 -11.35 -29.33
N LYS A 32 5.44 -10.67 -30.00
CA LYS A 32 4.71 -9.53 -29.44
C LYS A 32 3.84 -9.93 -28.26
N GLN A 33 3.11 -11.05 -28.36
CA GLN A 33 2.31 -11.56 -27.24
C GLN A 33 3.16 -11.94 -26.03
N LEU A 34 4.30 -12.60 -26.25
CA LEU A 34 5.24 -12.95 -25.19
C LEU A 34 5.80 -11.69 -24.50
N SER A 35 6.19 -10.68 -25.28
CA SER A 35 6.69 -9.40 -24.75
C SER A 35 5.62 -8.67 -23.92
N ASP A 36 4.37 -8.65 -24.38
CA ASP A 36 3.27 -8.04 -23.65
C ASP A 36 2.99 -8.75 -22.32
N VAL A 37 2.92 -10.09 -22.34
CA VAL A 37 2.75 -10.91 -21.13
C VAL A 37 3.91 -10.69 -20.16
N GLN A 38 5.15 -10.67 -20.65
CA GLN A 38 6.33 -10.46 -19.82
C GLN A 38 6.34 -9.06 -19.18
N THR A 39 5.91 -8.04 -19.93
CA THR A 39 5.76 -6.67 -19.41
C THR A 39 4.69 -6.60 -18.33
N ARG A 40 3.55 -7.26 -18.53
CA ARG A 40 2.48 -7.34 -17.52
C ARG A 40 2.91 -8.07 -16.26
N ILE A 41 3.67 -9.16 -16.38
CA ILE A 41 4.26 -9.87 -15.25
C ILE A 41 5.21 -8.94 -14.49
N GLN A 42 6.10 -8.25 -15.19
CA GLN A 42 7.07 -7.35 -14.55
C GLN A 42 6.39 -6.18 -13.84
N LYS A 43 5.35 -5.60 -14.44
CA LYS A 43 4.53 -4.56 -13.80
C LYS A 43 3.89 -5.09 -12.52
N THR A 44 3.20 -6.22 -12.59
CA THR A 44 2.53 -6.83 -11.44
C THR A 44 3.52 -7.13 -10.32
N LYS A 45 4.73 -7.59 -10.64
CA LYS A 45 5.80 -7.84 -9.68
C LYS A 45 6.25 -6.56 -8.97
N ASN A 46 6.35 -5.45 -9.69
CA ASN A 46 6.69 -4.16 -9.11
C ASN A 46 5.57 -3.65 -8.19
N ASP A 47 4.31 -3.76 -8.62
CA ASP A 47 3.14 -3.35 -7.83
C ASP A 47 3.07 -4.15 -6.51
N ILE A 48 3.32 -5.47 -6.56
CA ILE A 48 3.40 -6.32 -5.36
C ILE A 48 4.49 -5.82 -4.40
N LYS A 49 5.67 -5.47 -4.92
CA LYS A 49 6.77 -4.97 -4.10
C LYS A 49 6.40 -3.66 -3.41
N GLU A 50 5.78 -2.73 -4.12
CA GLU A 50 5.33 -1.45 -3.55
C GLU A 50 4.30 -1.66 -2.42
N ILE A 51 3.35 -2.57 -2.61
CA ILE A 51 2.37 -2.91 -1.56
C ILE A 51 3.07 -3.53 -0.34
N GLN A 52 4.07 -4.40 -0.55
CA GLN A 52 4.84 -4.99 0.54
C GLN A 52 5.62 -3.93 1.32
N ASP A 53 6.28 -3.01 0.63
CA ASP A 53 7.04 -1.92 1.26
C ASP A 53 6.10 -0.99 2.06
N MET A 54 4.95 -0.62 1.50
CA MET A 54 3.93 0.18 2.18
C MET A 54 3.36 -0.54 3.41
N THR A 55 3.08 -1.84 3.30
CA THR A 55 2.57 -2.66 4.40
C THR A 55 3.59 -2.74 5.53
N LYS A 56 4.87 -2.93 5.20
CA LYS A 56 5.96 -2.94 6.18
C LYS A 56 6.05 -1.62 6.92
N HIS A 57 6.02 -0.49 6.21
CA HIS A 57 6.04 0.84 6.83
C HIS A 57 4.83 1.09 7.73
N ALA A 58 3.62 0.68 7.30
CA ALA A 58 2.43 0.80 8.12
C ALA A 58 2.54 -0.03 9.41
N LEU A 59 3.04 -1.26 9.33
CA LEU A 59 3.27 -2.11 10.49
C LEU A 59 4.31 -1.51 11.45
N GLU A 60 5.43 -1.01 10.94
CA GLU A 60 6.45 -0.34 11.76
C GLU A 60 5.87 0.90 12.44
N SER A 61 5.09 1.72 11.72
CA SER A 61 4.42 2.89 12.28
C SER A 61 3.44 2.52 13.40
N LEU A 62 2.60 1.51 13.18
CA LEU A 62 1.65 1.02 14.19
C LEU A 62 2.35 0.41 15.40
N TYR A 63 3.42 -0.35 15.18
CA TYR A 63 4.24 -0.91 16.26
C TYR A 63 4.85 0.18 17.12
N ASN A 64 5.46 1.18 16.48
CA ASN A 64 6.04 2.33 17.17
C ASN A 64 4.97 3.13 17.94
N GLN A 65 3.80 3.32 17.34
CA GLN A 65 2.67 3.97 18.00
C GLN A 65 2.14 3.18 19.21
N ALA A 66 2.14 1.85 19.14
CA ALA A 66 1.73 1.01 20.25
C ALA A 66 2.75 1.03 21.40
N LEU A 67 4.05 1.06 21.08
CA LEU A 67 5.13 1.03 22.07
C LEU A 67 5.34 2.38 22.76
N TYR A 68 5.33 3.47 22.00
CA TYR A 68 5.66 4.82 22.50
C TYR A 68 4.46 5.75 22.63
N GLY A 69 3.26 5.30 22.25
CA GLY A 69 2.08 6.16 22.12
C GLY A 69 2.11 6.95 20.80
N LYS A 70 1.00 7.63 20.50
CA LYS A 70 0.94 8.52 19.33
C LYS A 70 1.95 9.65 19.55
N ASN A 71 2.95 9.77 18.66
CA ASN A 71 3.77 10.96 18.54
C ASN A 71 2.89 12.11 18.04
N ILE A 72 2.07 12.62 18.96
CA ILE A 72 1.63 13.99 18.85
C ILE A 72 2.90 14.74 19.21
N THR A 73 3.61 15.25 18.20
CA THR A 73 4.43 16.44 18.35
C THR A 73 3.49 17.54 18.82
N LEU A 74 3.09 17.46 20.09
CA LEU A 74 2.57 18.57 20.85
C LEU A 74 3.80 19.45 21.03
N ASP A 75 3.92 20.38 20.09
CA ASP A 75 4.60 21.64 20.28
C ASP A 75 3.91 22.35 21.45
N CYS A 76 4.14 21.84 22.65
CA CYS A 76 3.77 22.48 23.89
C CYS A 76 5.08 23.01 24.44
N ASP A 77 5.60 24.01 23.74
CA ASP A 77 6.71 24.84 24.17
C ASP A 77 6.29 25.57 25.46
N SER A 78 6.56 24.91 26.58
CA SER A 78 6.28 25.40 27.92
C SER A 78 7.49 25.10 28.79
N ASP A 79 8.68 25.38 28.27
CA ASP A 79 9.90 25.48 29.06
C ASP A 79 9.84 26.77 29.89
N LEU A 80 9.06 26.72 30.97
CA LEU A 80 8.95 27.81 31.93
C LEU A 80 10.10 27.73 32.93
N TYR A 81 11.02 28.70 32.86
CA TYR A 81 12.09 28.92 33.84
C TYR A 81 11.69 30.03 34.83
N THR A 82 12.15 29.94 36.07
CA THR A 82 12.08 31.07 37.01
C THR A 82 12.97 32.21 36.54
N ILE A 83 12.79 33.41 37.10
CA ILE A 83 13.65 34.57 36.85
C ILE A 83 15.14 34.29 37.17
N ASP A 84 15.42 33.27 37.98
CA ASP A 84 16.76 32.80 38.35
C ASP A 84 17.26 31.65 37.45
N GLY A 85 16.56 31.35 36.36
CA GLY A 85 16.98 30.37 35.34
C GLY A 85 16.81 28.90 35.74
N GLN A 86 16.00 28.57 36.75
CA GLN A 86 15.75 27.18 37.14
C GLN A 86 14.45 26.65 36.50
N PRO A 87 14.43 25.39 36.02
CA PRO A 87 13.25 24.83 35.38
C PRO A 87 12.10 24.69 36.39
N VAL A 88 10.95 25.31 36.10
CA VAL A 88 9.75 25.19 36.93
C VAL A 88 9.08 23.86 36.59
N ILE A 89 9.42 22.80 37.33
CA ILE A 89 8.72 21.52 37.26
C ILE A 89 7.32 21.71 37.86
N LYS A 90 6.37 22.16 37.04
CA LYS A 90 4.95 22.04 37.38
C LYS A 90 4.65 20.55 37.40
N LYS A 91 4.40 19.99 38.60
CA LYS A 91 3.63 18.75 38.70
C LYS A 91 2.21 19.09 38.24
N ILE A 92 2.01 19.06 36.93
CA ILE A 92 0.69 19.10 36.34
C ILE A 92 0.04 17.81 36.83
N LYS A 93 -0.76 17.91 37.89
CA LYS A 93 -1.85 16.97 38.08
C LYS A 93 -2.74 17.22 36.88
N HIS A 94 -2.50 16.47 35.80
CA HIS A 94 -3.48 16.30 34.77
C HIS A 94 -4.68 15.68 35.47
N LYS A 95 -5.59 16.52 35.97
CA LYS A 95 -6.97 16.22 35.69
C LYS A 95 -7.00 16.17 34.18
N SER A 96 -6.98 14.96 33.64
CA SER A 96 -7.58 14.74 32.36
C SER A 96 -9.00 15.25 32.53
N ASP A 97 -9.21 16.53 32.23
CA ASP A 97 -10.48 16.98 31.72
C ASP A 97 -10.58 16.38 30.31
N SER A 98 -10.59 15.03 30.28
CA SER A 98 -11.22 14.30 29.23
C SER A 98 -12.65 14.78 29.32
N CYS A 99 -13.01 15.67 28.40
CA CYS A 99 -14.40 15.95 28.07
C CYS A 99 -15.05 14.64 27.61
N GLU A 100 -15.25 13.71 28.54
CA GLU A 100 -16.01 12.47 28.38
C GLU A 100 -17.49 12.82 28.47
N TYR A 101 -17.92 13.72 27.59
CA TYR A 101 -19.34 13.95 27.39
C TYR A 101 -20.00 12.71 26.79
N MET A 102 -19.24 11.79 26.18
CA MET A 102 -19.75 10.54 25.62
C MET A 102 -19.02 9.34 26.21
N VAL A 103 -19.81 8.45 26.83
CA VAL A 103 -19.36 7.16 27.36
C VAL A 103 -19.94 6.05 26.50
N ILE A 104 -19.13 5.06 26.14
CA ILE A 104 -19.62 3.87 25.41
C ILE A 104 -20.45 3.03 26.37
N LYS A 105 -21.72 2.83 26.06
CA LYS A 105 -22.64 2.02 26.86
C LYS A 105 -22.59 0.55 26.45
N SER A 106 -22.60 0.30 25.15
CA SER A 106 -22.52 -1.06 24.61
C SER A 106 -21.92 -1.05 23.21
N ASN A 107 -21.41 -2.21 22.79
CA ASN A 107 -21.03 -2.43 21.41
C ASN A 107 -21.53 -3.81 20.96
N TRP A 108 -21.82 -3.94 19.68
CA TRP A 108 -22.16 -5.20 19.04
C TRP A 108 -21.48 -5.29 17.68
N LYS A 109 -21.24 -6.52 17.26
CA LYS A 109 -20.61 -6.84 15.98
C LYS A 109 -21.47 -7.87 15.27
N TYR A 110 -21.68 -7.67 13.97
CA TYR A 110 -22.47 -8.56 13.14
C TYR A 110 -21.81 -8.67 11.77
N ILE A 111 -21.85 -9.86 11.17
CA ILE A 111 -21.39 -10.08 9.80
C ILE A 111 -22.62 -10.16 8.91
N PHE A 112 -22.74 -9.25 7.94
CA PHE A 112 -23.81 -9.23 6.96
C PHE A 112 -23.22 -9.21 5.56
N SER A 113 -23.54 -10.22 4.74
CA SER A 113 -23.09 -10.29 3.34
C SER A 113 -21.57 -10.12 3.20
N ASP A 114 -20.79 -10.87 3.98
CA ASP A 114 -19.31 -10.81 4.07
C ASP A 114 -18.73 -9.45 4.47
N LYS A 115 -19.57 -8.55 4.98
CA LYS A 115 -19.14 -7.25 5.53
C LYS A 115 -19.27 -7.25 7.04
N TRP A 116 -18.26 -6.70 7.70
CA TRP A 116 -18.31 -6.46 9.14
C TRP A 116 -19.12 -5.21 9.43
N VAL A 117 -20.13 -5.35 10.28
CA VAL A 117 -20.95 -4.27 10.82
C VAL A 117 -20.64 -4.16 12.31
N ILE A 118 -20.09 -3.03 12.72
CA ILE A 118 -19.84 -2.72 14.14
C ILE A 118 -20.80 -1.62 14.55
N GLY A 119 -21.63 -1.88 15.56
CA GLY A 119 -22.50 -0.90 16.19
C GLY A 119 -21.96 -0.49 17.55
N ILE A 120 -21.80 0.81 17.77
CA ILE A 120 -21.38 1.37 19.06
C ILE A 120 -22.52 2.24 19.58
N GLU A 121 -22.97 1.97 20.80
CA GLU A 121 -23.97 2.76 21.52
C GLU A 121 -23.24 3.76 22.44
N LEU A 122 -23.36 5.05 22.11
CA LEU A 122 -22.82 6.13 22.92
C LEU A 122 -23.90 6.73 23.83
N MET A 123 -23.55 7.00 25.08
CA MET A 123 -24.38 7.66 26.07
C MET A 123 -23.74 8.98 26.48
N ASN A 124 -24.53 10.06 26.46
CA ASN A 124 -24.06 11.35 26.96
C ASN A 124 -24.07 11.35 28.51
N ASN A 125 -22.93 11.65 29.14
CA ASN A 125 -22.78 11.70 30.60
C ASN A 125 -22.79 13.13 31.17
N SER A 126 -23.13 14.14 30.35
CA SER A 126 -23.28 15.52 30.79
C SER A 126 -24.53 15.67 31.66
N GLU A 127 -24.33 15.93 32.96
CA GLU A 127 -25.40 16.20 33.94
C GLU A 127 -26.34 17.37 33.55
N LYS A 128 -25.96 18.18 32.55
CA LYS A 128 -26.70 19.37 32.12
C LYS A 128 -27.82 19.12 31.12
N GLN A 129 -27.93 17.94 30.52
CA GLN A 129 -29.01 17.63 29.59
C GLN A 129 -29.53 16.21 29.81
N GLN A 130 -30.72 16.09 30.43
CA GLN A 130 -31.45 14.84 30.64
C GLN A 130 -32.01 14.24 29.33
N ILE A 131 -31.32 14.40 28.20
CA ILE A 131 -31.73 13.84 26.91
C ILE A 131 -30.71 12.77 26.54
N LYS A 132 -31.12 11.51 26.73
CA LYS A 132 -30.35 10.33 26.34
C LYS A 132 -30.38 10.21 24.81
N TYR A 133 -29.45 10.86 24.13
CA TYR A 133 -29.22 10.61 22.72
C TYR A 133 -28.41 9.32 22.58
N PHE A 134 -28.98 8.32 21.91
CA PHE A 134 -28.26 7.13 21.46
C PHE A 134 -27.74 7.41 20.06
N LEU A 135 -26.42 7.53 19.94
CA LEU A 135 -25.75 7.71 18.65
C LEU A 135 -25.19 6.36 18.21
N TYR A 136 -25.69 5.83 17.10
CA TYR A 136 -25.22 4.58 16.51
C TYR A 136 -24.21 4.90 15.41
N ILE A 137 -22.95 4.52 15.62
CA ILE A 137 -21.93 4.56 14.57
C ILE A 137 -21.89 3.17 13.95
N ILE A 138 -22.14 3.08 12.64
CA ILE A 138 -22.01 1.86 11.85
C ILE A 138 -20.75 1.97 11.00
N ILE A 139 -19.78 1.11 11.28
CA ILE A 139 -18.56 0.97 10.46
C ILE A 139 -18.73 -0.28 9.59
N ILE A 140 -18.66 -0.10 8.26
CA ILE A 140 -18.66 -1.18 7.28
C ILE A 140 -17.23 -1.34 6.76
N LEU A 141 -16.59 -2.47 7.07
CA LEU A 141 -15.28 -2.81 6.51
C LEU A 141 -15.47 -3.56 5.19
N TYR A 142 -14.84 -3.07 4.13
CA TYR A 142 -14.71 -3.76 2.84
C TYR A 142 -13.36 -4.49 2.82
N SER A 143 -13.39 -5.80 2.61
CA SER A 143 -12.19 -6.60 2.36
C SER A 143 -11.93 -6.76 0.87
#